data_AF-A0A8I2YN23-F1
#
_entry.id   AF-A0A8I2YN23-F1
#
_cell.length_a   1.000
_cell.length_b   1.000
_cell.length_c   1.000
_cell.angle_alpha   90.00
_cell.angle_beta   90.00
_cell.angle_gamma   90.00
#
_symmetry.space_group_name_H-M   'P 1'
#
loop_
_entity.id
_entity.type
_entity.pdbx_description
1 polymer ?
#
loop_
_entity_poly.entity_id
_entity_poly.type
_entity_poly.pdbx_seq_one_letter_code
_entity_poly.pdbx_strand_id
1 'polypeptide(L)' 'MVRTPRTSTQRASISSMTDYSADSDAIRVIIVGAGYAGLGCAIECKRKGHDVVVLEKVGTFKVLGEAH' A
#
# COMPACT_ATOMS: atom_id res chain seq x y z
N MET A 1 -17.03 19.25 12.47
CA MET A 1 -16.02 18.71 11.53
C MET A 1 -15.82 17.23 11.82
N VAL A 2 -16.78 16.39 11.44
CA VAL A 2 -16.71 14.92 11.63
C VAL A 2 -16.43 14.33 10.25
N ARG A 3 -15.19 13.91 9.99
CA ARG A 3 -14.91 13.09 8.80
C ARG A 3 -15.24 11.65 9.18
N THR A 4 -16.41 11.17 8.76
CA THR A 4 -16.75 9.74 8.84
C THR A 4 -15.91 8.93 7.85
N PRO A 5 -15.38 7.76 8.22
CA PRO A 5 -14.62 6.92 7.30
C PRO A 5 -15.58 6.25 6.31
N ARG A 6 -15.32 6.39 5.01
CA ARG A 6 -16.03 5.60 3.99
C ARG A 6 -15.58 4.15 4.10
N THR A 7 -16.46 3.32 4.64
CA THR A 7 -16.41 1.86 4.57
C THR A 7 -16.50 1.43 3.10
N SER A 8 -15.35 1.23 2.45
CA SER A 8 -15.30 0.61 1.12
C SER A 8 -15.16 -0.91 1.29
N THR A 9 -16.29 -1.59 1.41
CA THR A 9 -16.37 -3.02 1.14
C THR A 9 -16.24 -3.22 -0.37
N GLN A 10 -15.02 -3.26 -0.90
CA GLN A 10 -14.80 -3.58 -2.33
C GLN A 10 -14.65 -5.10 -2.48
N ARG A 11 -15.79 -5.76 -2.72
CA ARG A 11 -15.83 -7.06 -3.40
C ARG A 11 -15.22 -6.87 -4.79
N ALA A 12 -14.38 -7.82 -5.21
CA ALA A 12 -13.75 -7.84 -6.52
C ALA A 12 -14.79 -8.02 -7.65
N SER A 13 -15.52 -6.97 -7.98
CA SER A 13 -16.13 -6.77 -9.28
C SER A 13 -15.12 -6.02 -10.13
N ILE A 14 -14.81 -6.52 -11.33
CA ILE A 14 -13.98 -5.84 -12.35
C ILE A 14 -14.63 -4.56 -12.90
N SER A 15 -15.47 -3.91 -12.09
CA SER A 15 -16.16 -2.68 -12.41
C SER A 15 -15.13 -1.58 -12.55
N SER A 16 -14.93 -1.19 -13.81
CA SER A 16 -14.37 0.09 -14.24
C SER A 16 -12.94 0.40 -13.81
N MET A 17 -11.98 0.17 -14.73
CA MET A 17 -10.65 0.80 -14.77
C MET A 17 -10.68 2.36 -14.84
N THR A 18 -11.81 3.01 -14.50
CA THR A 18 -12.01 4.48 -14.55
C THR A 18 -12.07 5.15 -13.18
N ASP A 19 -11.93 4.40 -12.06
CA ASP A 19 -11.85 4.99 -10.71
C ASP A 19 -10.47 5.64 -10.41
N TYR A 20 -9.55 5.62 -11.37
CA TYR A 20 -8.31 6.37 -11.29
C TYR A 20 -8.61 7.85 -11.53
N SER A 21 -9.08 8.53 -10.48
CA SER A 21 -9.21 9.98 -10.45
C SER A 21 -7.88 10.58 -10.90
N ALA A 22 -7.89 11.28 -12.04
CA ALA A 22 -6.75 11.99 -12.61
C ALA A 22 -6.36 13.23 -11.77
N ASP A 23 -6.54 13.15 -10.45
CA ASP A 23 -5.84 14.01 -9.50
C ASP A 23 -4.38 13.60 -9.63
N SER A 24 -3.64 14.40 -10.39
CA SER A 24 -2.48 13.95 -11.19
C SER A 24 -1.26 13.52 -10.35
N ASP A 25 -1.38 13.57 -9.02
CA ASP A 25 -0.29 13.36 -8.09
C ASP A 25 -0.42 12.07 -7.24
N ALA A 26 -1.63 11.51 -7.05
CA ALA A 26 -1.84 10.39 -6.11
C ALA A 26 -2.21 9.08 -6.81
N ILE A 27 -1.24 8.17 -6.94
CA ILE A 27 -1.42 6.83 -7.49
C ILE A 27 -1.58 5.76 -6.42
N ARG A 28 -2.24 4.64 -6.76
CA ARG A 28 -2.25 3.43 -5.92
C ARG A 28 -1.07 2.54 -6.28
N VAL A 29 -0.24 2.20 -5.30
CA VAL A 29 1.00 1.43 -5.46
C VAL A 29 0.93 0.16 -4.63
N ILE A 30 1.19 -0.99 -5.27
CA ILE A 30 1.32 -2.28 -4.60
C ILE A 30 2.78 -2.71 -4.64
N ILE A 31 3.37 -3.00 -3.49
CA ILE A 31 4.75 -3.43 -3.33
C ILE A 31 4.74 -4.87 -2.83
N VAL A 32 5.37 -5.78 -3.57
CA VAL A 32 5.50 -7.19 -3.20
C VAL A 32 6.92 -7.43 -2.68
N GLY A 33 7.03 -7.78 -1.40
CA GLY A 33 8.28 -7.94 -0.66
C GLY A 33 8.48 -6.83 0.36
N ALA A 34 8.48 -7.16 1.66
CA ALA A 34 8.76 -6.25 2.78
C ALA A 34 10.23 -6.28 3.22
N GLY A 35 11.17 -6.55 2.31
CA GLY A 35 12.60 -6.39 2.57
C GLY A 35 13.02 -4.92 2.65
N TYR A 36 14.30 -4.67 2.93
CA TYR A 36 14.85 -3.31 3.03
C TYR A 36 14.52 -2.41 1.82
N ALA A 37 14.64 -2.96 0.61
CA ALA A 37 14.32 -2.23 -0.61
C ALA A 37 12.81 -1.95 -0.75
N GLY A 38 11.96 -2.91 -0.40
CA GLY A 38 10.51 -2.78 -0.48
C GLY A 38 9.96 -1.76 0.52
N LEU A 39 10.47 -1.78 1.75
CA LEU A 39 10.14 -0.77 2.77
C LEU A 39 10.64 0.63 2.37
N GLY A 40 11.86 0.74 1.83
CA GLY A 40 12.37 2.01 1.32
C GLY A 40 11.49 2.59 0.20
N CYS A 41 11.07 1.75 -0.73
CA CYS A 41 10.11 2.12 -1.78
C CYS A 41 8.77 2.57 -1.18
N ALA A 42 8.23 1.82 -0.21
CA ALA A 42 6.96 2.14 0.43
C ALA A 42 6.98 3.49 1.15
N ILE A 43 8.06 3.78 1.87
CA ILE A 43 8.26 5.05 2.57
C ILE A 43 8.27 6.21 1.57
N GLU A 44 9.04 6.10 0.48
CA GLU A 44 9.13 7.17 -0.51
C GLU A 44 7.82 7.35 -1.28
N CYS A 45 7.15 6.27 -1.67
CA CYS A 45 5.83 6.33 -2.30
C CYS A 45 4.81 7.01 -1.37
N LYS A 46 4.84 6.70 -0.06
CA LYS A 46 3.95 7.35 0.91
C LYS A 46 4.28 8.83 1.09
N ARG A 47 5.57 9.19 1.12
CA ARG A 47 6.04 10.58 1.23
C ARG A 47 5.63 11.43 0.04
N LYS A 48 5.54 10.83 -1.15
CA LYS A 48 5.02 11.45 -2.38
C LYS A 48 3.49 11.57 -2.42
N GLY A 49 2.78 11.13 -1.37
CA GLY A 49 1.32 11.25 -1.28
C GLY A 49 0.57 10.11 -1.98
N HIS A 50 1.24 9.02 -2.33
CA HIS A 50 0.60 7.86 -2.93
C HIS A 50 -0.07 6.97 -1.87
N ASP A 51 -1.09 6.23 -2.32
CA ASP A 51 -1.73 5.19 -1.53
C ASP A 51 -0.96 3.88 -1.74
N VAL A 52 -0.39 3.32 -0.67
CA VAL A 52 0.60 2.24 -0.77
C VAL A 52 0.16 1.02 0.02
N VAL A 53 0.19 -0.14 -0.62
CA VAL A 53 -0.05 -1.45 -0.02
C VAL A 53 1.22 -2.30 -0.15
N VAL A 54 1.73 -2.82 0.96
CA VAL A 54 2.88 -3.74 0.97
C VAL A 54 2.39 -5.14 1.28
N LEU A 55 2.80 -6.11 0.47
CA LEU A 55 2.47 -7.53 0.62
C LEU A 55 3.76 -8.31 0.85
N GLU A 56 3.76 -9.18 1.85
CA GLU A 56 4.88 -10.05 2.16
C GLU A 56 4.39 -11.49 2.29
N LYS A 57 5.19 -12.45 1.84
CA LYS A 57 4.83 -13.87 1.89
C LYS A 57 4.87 -14.39 3.31
N VAL A 58 5.80 -13.90 4.13
CA VAL A 58 5.92 -14.33 5.53
C VAL A 58 4.82 -13.67 6.38
N GLY A 59 4.07 -14.49 7.13
CA GLY A 59 3.02 -14.00 8.04
C GLY A 59 3.57 -13.34 9.31
N THR A 60 4.88 -13.44 9.55
CA THR A 60 5.54 -12.83 10.70
C THR A 60 6.88 -12.26 10.24
N PHE A 61 7.05 -10.95 10.42
CA PHE A 61 8.29 -10.28 10.12
C PHE A 61 9.35 -10.74 11.14
N LYS A 62 10.37 -11.45 10.66
CA LYS A 62 11.56 -11.75 11.48
C LYS A 62 12.61 -10.70 11.17
N VAL A 63 13.11 -10.04 12.21
CA VAL A 63 14.33 -9.23 12.09
C VAL A 63 15.46 -10.21 11.79
N LEU A 64 16.00 -10.19 10.57
CA LEU A 64 17.21 -10.95 10.26
C LEU A 64 18.37 -10.27 11.00
N GLY A 65 18.67 -10.79 12.19
CA GLY A 65 19.74 -10.26 13.05
C GLY A 65 19.82 -10.94 14.42
N GLU A 66 18.76 -11.62 14.87
CA GLU A 66 18.75 -12.32 16.16
C GLU A 66 19.12 -13.78 15.94
N ALA A 67 20.43 -14.04 15.91
CA ALA A 67 20.97 -15.39 16.02
C ALA A 67 21.16 -15.72 17.51
N HIS A 68 20.12 -16.23 18.14
CA HIS A 68 20.20 -16.93 19.43
C HIS A 68 19.29 -18.15 19.44
#